data_AF-A0A4U8SH24-F1
#
_entry.id   AF-A0A4U8SH24-F1
#
_cell.length_a   1.000
_cell.length_b   1.000
_cell.length_c   1.000
_cell.angle_alpha   90.00
_cell.angle_beta   90.00
_cell.angle_gamma   90.00
#
_symmetry.space_group_name_H-M   'P 1'
#
loop_
_entity.id
_entity.type
_entity.pdbx_description
1 polymer ?
#
loop_
_entity_poly.entity_id
_entity_poly.type
_entity_poly.pdbx_seq_one_letter_code
_entity_poly.pdbx_strand_id
1 'polypeptide(L)'
;MRGKILGIGIISGDDGNRYKFGIEEIQNLEGRSSEMLVGCEVDFNIAEDKAKEIFITKGSLGFNNLASNLTSNSINGIKLKAYISIGCMFFAFIPFIGVILAITCCVLEILIVFALKAASRSKTLLKNIILSFAMGVMGGISFAIFGGFSLLLSAMTNPSSMAFSTDGLGIGIALFILFEIVAFYFWICYKREVAYITNQKFFLWAAYLRVLGFITAIIWIGWIFMIIALVMEIFAWIKFQEIKKRKEGDNLPWF
;
A
#
# COMPACT_ATOMS: atom_id res chain seq x y z
N MET A 1 9.89 -28.09 -23.10
CA MET A 1 11.11 -27.36 -23.54
C MET A 1 10.97 -25.95 -23.04
N ARG A 2 12.06 -25.34 -22.56
CA ARG A 2 12.02 -23.98 -22.03
C ARG A 2 12.51 -22.95 -23.03
N GLY A 3 12.02 -21.73 -22.88
CA GLY A 3 12.41 -20.62 -23.73
C GLY A 3 11.79 -19.31 -23.29
N LYS A 4 11.98 -18.28 -24.11
CA LYS A 4 11.52 -16.92 -23.87
C LYS A 4 10.79 -16.35 -25.07
N ILE A 5 9.61 -15.75 -24.85
CA ILE A 5 8.87 -15.07 -25.93
C ILE A 5 9.63 -13.81 -26.36
N LEU A 6 9.98 -13.71 -27.64
CA LEU A 6 10.71 -12.56 -28.20
C LEU A 6 9.79 -11.49 -28.79
N GLY A 7 8.60 -11.90 -29.25
CA GLY A 7 7.68 -11.05 -29.99
C GLY A 7 6.41 -11.82 -30.35
N ILE A 8 5.54 -11.18 -31.11
CA ILE A 8 4.25 -11.76 -31.53
C ILE A 8 4.49 -13.07 -32.29
N GLY A 9 4.11 -14.18 -31.67
CA GLY A 9 4.18 -15.51 -32.26
C GLY A 9 5.58 -16.13 -32.38
N ILE A 10 6.60 -15.63 -31.68
CA ILE A 10 7.95 -16.21 -31.68
C ILE A 10 8.50 -16.46 -30.27
N ILE A 11 8.95 -17.68 -30.01
CA ILE A 11 9.70 -18.10 -28.82
C ILE A 11 11.16 -18.41 -29.21
N SER A 12 12.11 -17.92 -28.43
CA SER A 12 13.49 -18.40 -28.43
C SER A 12 13.58 -19.59 -27.49
N GLY A 13 13.84 -20.79 -28.00
CA GLY A 13 14.15 -21.94 -27.17
C GLY A 13 15.52 -21.77 -26.50
N ASP A 14 15.70 -22.41 -25.35
CA ASP A 14 17.00 -22.47 -24.65
C ASP A 14 18.05 -23.28 -25.43
N ASP A 15 17.61 -24.03 -26.44
CA ASP A 15 18.46 -24.73 -27.42
C ASP A 15 19.01 -23.81 -28.52
N GLY A 16 18.65 -22.52 -28.50
CA GLY A 16 19.08 -21.52 -29.47
C GLY A 16 18.21 -21.43 -30.72
N ASN A 17 17.20 -22.29 -30.86
CA ASN A 17 16.28 -22.29 -32.01
C ASN A 17 15.10 -21.35 -31.79
N ARG A 18 14.41 -20.98 -32.87
CA ARG A 18 13.21 -20.14 -32.83
C ARG A 18 11.98 -20.92 -33.24
N TYR A 19 10.97 -20.87 -32.40
CA TYR A 19 9.70 -21.57 -32.59
C TYR A 19 8.56 -20.59 -32.82
N LYS A 20 7.73 -20.87 -33.81
CA LYS A 20 6.49 -20.10 -34.04
C LYS A 20 5.37 -20.62 -33.14
N PHE A 21 4.51 -19.73 -32.68
CA PHE A 21 3.32 -20.09 -31.92
C PHE A 21 2.12 -19.19 -32.22
N GLY A 22 0.92 -19.71 -32.00
CA GLY A 22 -0.32 -18.95 -31.96
C GLY A 22 -0.74 -18.65 -30.51
N ILE A 23 -1.42 -17.54 -30.27
CA ILE A 23 -1.83 -17.11 -28.91
C ILE A 23 -2.74 -18.17 -28.26
N GLU A 24 -3.55 -18.84 -29.07
CA GLU A 24 -4.43 -19.94 -28.72
C GLU A 24 -3.72 -21.17 -28.14
N GLU A 25 -2.42 -21.33 -28.38
CA GLU A 25 -1.61 -22.42 -27.83
C GLU A 25 -1.21 -22.16 -26.37
N ILE A 26 -1.40 -20.94 -25.85
CA ILE A 26 -1.07 -20.56 -24.47
C ILE A 26 -2.20 -20.96 -23.53
N GLN A 27 -1.93 -21.96 -22.70
CA GLN A 27 -2.92 -22.56 -21.81
C GLN A 27 -3.30 -21.65 -20.63
N ASN A 28 -2.38 -20.81 -20.18
CA ASN A 28 -2.56 -19.90 -19.04
C ASN A 28 -2.46 -18.42 -19.45
N LEU A 29 -3.11 -18.04 -20.55
CA LEU A 29 -3.05 -16.68 -21.10
C LEU A 29 -3.57 -15.60 -20.13
N GLU A 30 -4.51 -15.95 -19.22
CA GLU A 30 -5.06 -15.05 -18.18
C GLU A 30 -5.54 -13.67 -18.71
N GLY A 31 -5.94 -13.57 -19.97
CA GLY A 31 -6.39 -12.33 -20.60
C GLY A 31 -5.27 -11.34 -20.99
N ARG A 32 -4.01 -11.80 -21.04
CA ARG A 32 -2.86 -10.98 -21.47
C ARG A 32 -2.90 -10.74 -22.98
N SER A 33 -2.65 -9.50 -23.40
CA SER A 33 -2.51 -9.17 -24.83
C SER A 33 -1.17 -9.68 -25.38
N SER A 34 -1.06 -9.76 -26.70
CA SER A 34 0.16 -10.16 -27.42
C SER A 34 1.41 -9.40 -26.97
N GLU A 35 1.26 -8.11 -26.64
CA GLU A 35 2.35 -7.22 -26.22
C GLU A 35 2.81 -7.51 -24.78
N MET A 36 1.94 -8.07 -23.93
CA MET A 36 2.25 -8.43 -22.54
C MET A 36 3.05 -9.73 -22.41
N LEU A 37 3.03 -10.55 -23.48
CA LEU A 37 3.72 -11.84 -23.52
C LEU A 37 5.22 -11.70 -23.77
N VAL A 38 5.65 -10.59 -24.39
CA VAL A 38 7.06 -10.35 -24.73
C VAL A 38 7.93 -10.37 -23.48
N GLY A 39 8.94 -11.24 -23.51
CA GLY A 39 9.90 -11.44 -22.43
C GLY A 39 9.47 -12.42 -21.35
N CYS A 40 8.29 -13.04 -21.45
CA CYS A 40 7.89 -14.12 -20.54
C CYS A 40 8.75 -15.37 -20.77
N GLU A 41 9.11 -16.05 -19.69
CA GLU A 41 9.67 -17.40 -19.74
C GLU A 41 8.52 -18.40 -19.85
N VAL A 42 8.70 -19.40 -20.70
CA VAL A 42 7.68 -20.39 -21.05
C VAL A 42 8.25 -21.79 -21.01
N ASP A 43 7.39 -22.76 -20.71
CA ASP A 43 7.58 -24.17 -21.03
C ASP A 43 6.59 -24.56 -22.13
N PHE A 44 7.03 -25.31 -23.12
CA PHE A 44 6.24 -25.65 -24.30
C PHE A 44 6.69 -26.98 -24.91
N ASN A 45 5.78 -27.60 -25.67
CA ASN A 45 6.10 -28.78 -26.46
C ASN A 45 6.38 -28.38 -27.91
N ILE A 46 7.37 -29.05 -28.53
CA ILE A 46 7.68 -28.87 -29.94
C ILE A 46 6.85 -29.86 -30.74
N ALA A 47 6.07 -29.36 -31.69
CA ALA A 47 5.40 -30.16 -32.70
C ALA A 47 5.58 -29.48 -34.06
N GLU A 48 6.23 -30.16 -35.01
CA GLU A 48 6.42 -29.69 -36.40
C GLU A 48 7.03 -28.27 -36.49
N ASP A 49 8.13 -28.03 -35.78
CA ASP A 49 8.82 -26.72 -35.69
C ASP A 49 7.97 -25.56 -35.12
N LYS A 50 6.84 -25.89 -34.47
CA LYS A 50 6.00 -24.95 -33.75
C LYS A 50 5.99 -25.28 -32.26
N ALA A 51 5.83 -24.25 -31.45
CA ALA A 51 5.57 -24.40 -30.03
C ALA A 51 4.06 -24.56 -29.81
N LYS A 52 3.69 -25.64 -29.13
CA LYS A 52 2.32 -25.98 -28.72
C LYS A 52 2.25 -26.19 -27.21
N GLU A 53 1.04 -26.17 -26.67
CA GLU A 53 0.78 -26.40 -25.24
C GLU A 53 1.65 -25.52 -24.33
N ILE A 54 1.66 -24.22 -24.62
CA ILE A 54 2.57 -23.27 -24.01
C ILE A 54 2.06 -22.89 -22.62
N PHE A 55 2.93 -23.01 -21.62
CA PHE A 55 2.71 -22.53 -20.26
C PHE A 55 3.68 -21.40 -19.93
N ILE A 56 3.15 -20.25 -19.54
CA ILE A 56 3.94 -19.15 -18.99
C ILE A 56 4.42 -19.57 -17.59
N THR A 57 5.73 -19.77 -17.44
CA THR A 57 6.37 -20.16 -16.18
C THR A 57 6.83 -18.94 -15.39
N LYS A 58 7.14 -17.83 -16.07
CA LYS A 58 7.50 -16.56 -15.45
C LYS A 58 7.09 -15.38 -16.32
N GLY A 59 6.40 -14.41 -15.73
CA GLY A 59 6.02 -13.17 -16.43
C GLY A 59 7.25 -12.31 -16.78
N SER A 60 7.13 -11.49 -17.82
CA SER A 60 8.17 -10.51 -18.16
C SER A 60 8.21 -9.39 -17.13
N LEU A 61 9.41 -8.90 -16.80
CA LEU A 61 9.63 -7.69 -15.97
C LEU A 61 9.32 -6.39 -16.74
N GLY A 62 8.31 -6.39 -17.62
CA GLY A 62 7.92 -5.23 -18.41
C GLY A 62 6.87 -4.37 -17.70
N PHE A 63 6.87 -3.05 -17.97
CA PHE A 63 5.85 -2.09 -17.51
C PHE A 63 4.41 -2.54 -17.77
N ASN A 64 4.18 -3.32 -18.84
CA ASN A 64 2.87 -3.85 -19.18
C ASN A 64 2.37 -4.90 -18.18
N ASN A 65 3.28 -5.70 -17.59
CA ASN A 65 2.96 -6.61 -16.49
C ASN A 65 2.86 -5.86 -15.15
N LEU A 66 3.50 -4.70 -15.01
CA LEU A 66 3.35 -3.86 -13.83
C LEU A 66 1.93 -3.27 -13.75
N ALA A 67 1.40 -2.73 -14.86
CA ALA A 67 0.07 -2.14 -14.92
C ALA A 67 -1.04 -3.17 -14.62
N SER A 68 -0.96 -4.38 -15.22
CA SER A 68 -1.93 -5.44 -14.96
C SER A 68 -1.87 -5.96 -13.51
N ASN A 69 -0.67 -6.11 -12.94
CA ASN A 69 -0.52 -6.51 -11.54
C ASN A 69 -1.00 -5.41 -10.57
N LEU A 70 -0.77 -4.13 -10.89
CA LEU A 70 -1.24 -2.97 -10.14
C LEU A 70 -2.76 -2.81 -10.16
N THR A 71 -3.46 -3.28 -11.17
CA THR A 71 -4.94 -3.28 -11.17
C THR A 71 -5.53 -4.55 -10.59
N SER A 72 -4.77 -5.65 -10.57
CA SER A 72 -5.25 -6.94 -10.05
C SER A 72 -5.57 -6.89 -8.54
N ASN A 73 -6.66 -7.57 -8.16
CA ASN A 73 -7.02 -7.83 -6.75
C ASN A 73 -6.41 -9.14 -6.22
N SER A 74 -5.46 -9.72 -6.97
CA SER A 74 -4.71 -10.90 -6.54
C SER A 74 -3.79 -10.55 -5.36
N ILE A 75 -3.35 -11.57 -4.62
CA ILE A 75 -2.40 -11.40 -3.51
C ILE A 75 -1.12 -10.72 -3.99
N ASN A 76 -0.59 -11.13 -5.15
CA ASN A 76 0.61 -10.53 -5.74
C ASN A 76 0.38 -9.05 -6.12
N GLY A 77 -0.79 -8.71 -6.67
CA GLY A 77 -1.16 -7.32 -6.94
C GLY A 77 -1.27 -6.47 -5.68
N ILE A 78 -1.85 -7.02 -4.61
CA ILE A 78 -1.93 -6.34 -3.30
C ILE A 78 -0.54 -6.09 -2.73
N LYS A 79 0.35 -7.09 -2.76
CA LYS A 79 1.74 -6.95 -2.30
C LYS A 79 2.50 -5.90 -3.12
N LEU A 80 2.36 -5.93 -4.44
CA LEU A 80 3.00 -4.97 -5.33
C LEU A 80 2.58 -3.53 -5.00
N LYS A 81 1.26 -3.29 -4.86
CA LYS A 81 0.73 -1.99 -4.42
C LYS A 81 1.35 -1.57 -3.08
N ALA A 82 1.43 -2.51 -2.13
CA ALA A 82 1.99 -2.23 -0.81
C ALA A 82 3.46 -1.84 -0.86
N TYR A 83 4.29 -2.55 -1.63
CA TYR A 83 5.70 -2.23 -1.76
C TYR A 83 5.93 -0.86 -2.42
N ILE A 84 5.17 -0.56 -3.47
CA ILE A 84 5.25 0.76 -4.13
C ILE A 84 4.76 1.85 -3.17
N SER A 85 3.67 1.61 -2.44
CA SER A 85 3.15 2.55 -1.43
C SER A 85 4.17 2.85 -0.34
N ILE A 86 4.84 1.81 0.21
CA ILE A 86 5.89 1.96 1.22
C ILE A 86 7.06 2.76 0.66
N GLY A 87 7.51 2.47 -0.57
CA GLY A 87 8.57 3.22 -1.22
C GLY A 87 8.19 4.69 -1.45
N CYS A 88 6.98 4.96 -1.94
CA CYS A 88 6.45 6.30 -2.11
C CYS A 88 6.40 7.07 -0.79
N MET A 89 5.92 6.44 0.29
CA MET A 89 5.88 7.05 1.61
C MET A 89 7.28 7.40 2.13
N PHE A 90 8.25 6.51 1.92
CA PHE A 90 9.63 6.74 2.35
C PHE A 90 10.23 7.96 1.67
N PHE A 91 9.99 8.17 0.37
CA PHE A 91 10.54 9.31 -0.38
C PHE A 91 9.63 10.56 -0.41
N ALA A 92 8.50 10.55 0.30
CA ALA A 92 7.52 11.65 0.29
C ALA A 92 8.05 12.96 0.91
N PHE A 93 9.19 12.93 1.59
CA PHE A 93 9.83 14.12 2.17
C PHE A 93 10.60 14.98 1.14
N ILE A 94 10.80 14.51 -0.09
CA ILE A 94 11.52 15.24 -1.13
C ILE A 94 10.68 16.46 -1.58
N PRO A 95 11.23 17.68 -1.64
CA PRO A 95 10.49 18.85 -2.12
C PRO A 95 9.92 18.65 -3.54
N PHE A 96 8.70 19.13 -3.78
CA PHE A 96 7.92 19.03 -5.03
C PHE A 96 7.54 17.60 -5.46
N ILE A 97 8.53 16.70 -5.63
CA ILE A 97 8.33 15.29 -6.00
C ILE A 97 7.58 14.54 -4.90
N GLY A 98 7.87 14.87 -3.63
CA GLY A 98 7.28 14.22 -2.47
C GLY A 98 5.77 14.38 -2.40
N VAL A 99 5.20 15.47 -2.90
CA VAL A 99 3.73 15.66 -2.97
C VAL A 99 3.11 14.63 -3.91
N ILE A 100 3.72 14.42 -5.09
CA ILE A 100 3.25 13.42 -6.07
C ILE A 100 3.36 12.02 -5.48
N LEU A 101 4.47 11.72 -4.79
CA LEU A 101 4.68 10.44 -4.13
C LEU A 101 3.69 10.22 -2.98
N ALA A 102 3.39 11.24 -2.18
CA ALA A 102 2.40 11.18 -1.12
C ALA A 102 1.00 10.88 -1.68
N ILE A 103 0.59 11.56 -2.75
CA ILE A 103 -0.68 11.29 -3.44
C ILE A 103 -0.72 9.85 -3.96
N THR A 104 0.37 9.39 -4.58
CA THR A 104 0.47 8.01 -5.09
C THR A 104 0.37 6.99 -3.96
N CYS A 105 1.01 7.23 -2.82
CA CYS A 105 0.88 6.42 -1.62
C CYS A 105 -0.58 6.34 -1.15
N CYS A 106 -1.26 7.48 -1.02
CA CYS A 106 -2.67 7.52 -0.61
C CYS A 106 -3.57 6.72 -1.57
N VAL A 107 -3.38 6.86 -2.88
CA VAL A 107 -4.16 6.11 -3.88
C VAL A 107 -3.90 4.61 -3.76
N LEU A 108 -2.64 4.18 -3.62
CA LEU A 108 -2.29 2.76 -3.50
C LEU A 108 -2.83 2.14 -2.21
N GLU A 109 -2.76 2.84 -1.07
CA GLU A 109 -3.37 2.36 0.18
C GLU A 109 -4.88 2.14 0.03
N ILE A 110 -5.60 3.07 -0.61
CA ILE A 110 -7.04 2.92 -0.88
C ILE A 110 -7.30 1.69 -1.76
N LEU A 111 -6.51 1.47 -2.81
CA LEU A 111 -6.64 0.30 -3.67
C LEU A 111 -6.37 -1.02 -2.92
N ILE A 112 -5.39 -1.04 -2.01
CA ILE A 112 -5.11 -2.19 -1.13
C ILE A 112 -6.33 -2.48 -0.25
N VAL A 113 -6.92 -1.45 0.37
CA VAL A 113 -8.11 -1.59 1.22
C VAL A 113 -9.28 -2.15 0.41
N PHE A 114 -9.54 -1.63 -0.79
CA PHE A 114 -10.62 -2.15 -1.64
C PHE A 114 -10.40 -3.61 -2.04
N ALA A 115 -9.17 -3.97 -2.43
CA ALA A 115 -8.83 -5.35 -2.78
C ALA A 115 -9.01 -6.31 -1.59
N LEU A 116 -8.51 -5.92 -0.41
CA LEU A 116 -8.68 -6.70 0.83
C LEU A 116 -10.14 -6.80 1.25
N LYS A 117 -10.91 -5.71 1.15
CA LYS A 117 -12.36 -5.70 1.44
C LYS A 117 -13.10 -6.66 0.53
N ALA A 118 -12.84 -6.61 -0.78
CA ALA A 118 -13.50 -7.46 -1.76
C ALA A 118 -13.21 -8.95 -1.50
N ALA A 119 -11.94 -9.28 -1.21
CA ALA A 119 -11.52 -10.66 -0.98
C ALA A 119 -11.97 -11.22 0.39
N SER A 120 -11.93 -10.41 1.45
CA SER A 120 -12.29 -10.83 2.81
C SER A 120 -13.78 -10.70 3.13
N ARG A 121 -14.55 -9.92 2.34
CA ARG A 121 -15.92 -9.48 2.65
C ARG A 121 -16.04 -8.75 3.99
N SER A 122 -14.96 -8.12 4.46
CA SER A 122 -15.02 -7.30 5.66
C SER A 122 -15.94 -6.08 5.49
N LYS A 123 -16.84 -5.88 6.46
CA LYS A 123 -17.68 -4.68 6.56
C LYS A 123 -16.98 -3.52 7.28
N THR A 124 -15.96 -3.80 8.09
CA THR A 124 -15.32 -2.82 8.99
C THR A 124 -14.01 -2.25 8.47
N LEU A 125 -13.32 -2.92 7.54
CA LEU A 125 -12.00 -2.51 7.03
C LEU A 125 -12.03 -1.10 6.44
N LEU A 126 -12.93 -0.87 5.50
CA LEU A 126 -13.09 0.43 4.83
C LEU A 126 -13.64 1.49 5.79
N LYS A 127 -14.55 1.11 6.69
CA LYS A 127 -15.11 2.02 7.69
C LYS A 127 -14.02 2.58 8.59
N ASN A 128 -13.14 1.71 9.11
CA ASN A 128 -12.11 2.12 10.05
C ASN A 128 -11.08 3.05 9.40
N ILE A 129 -10.63 2.78 8.17
CA ILE A 129 -9.67 3.67 7.50
C ILE A 129 -10.30 5.02 7.11
N ILE A 130 -11.55 5.03 6.63
CA ILE A 130 -12.26 6.29 6.31
C ILE A 130 -12.45 7.13 7.57
N LEU A 131 -12.86 6.49 8.67
CA LEU A 131 -13.10 7.21 9.92
C LEU A 131 -11.80 7.73 10.53
N SER A 132 -10.71 6.97 10.43
CA SER A 132 -9.37 7.44 10.80
C SER A 132 -8.98 8.69 10.01
N PHE A 133 -9.09 8.64 8.67
CA PHE A 133 -8.76 9.76 7.80
C PHE A 133 -9.66 10.98 8.07
N ALA A 134 -10.97 10.78 8.17
CA ALA A 134 -11.92 11.85 8.43
C ALA A 134 -11.63 12.56 9.76
N MET A 135 -11.27 11.81 10.81
CA MET A 135 -10.92 12.39 12.11
C MET A 135 -9.61 13.20 12.03
N GLY A 136 -8.59 12.72 11.32
CA GLY A 136 -7.37 13.50 11.10
C GLY A 136 -7.64 14.82 10.36
N VAL A 137 -8.48 14.79 9.32
CA VAL A 137 -8.91 16.01 8.59
C VAL A 137 -9.67 16.96 9.52
N MET A 138 -10.61 16.45 10.32
CA MET A 138 -11.35 17.27 11.29
C MET A 138 -10.43 17.89 12.36
N GLY A 139 -9.40 17.17 12.80
CA GLY A 139 -8.35 17.69 13.66
C GLY A 139 -7.63 18.85 13.00
N GLY A 140 -7.13 18.66 11.78
CA GLY A 140 -6.44 19.70 11.00
C GLY A 140 -7.29 20.95 10.76
N ILE A 141 -8.56 20.77 10.39
CA ILE A 141 -9.52 21.89 10.21
C ILE A 141 -9.72 22.63 11.53
N SER A 142 -9.92 21.90 12.64
CA SER A 142 -10.09 22.51 13.97
C SER A 142 -8.86 23.31 14.37
N PHE A 143 -7.65 22.77 14.13
CA PHE A 143 -6.42 23.51 14.38
C PHE A 143 -6.30 24.75 13.51
N ALA A 144 -6.62 24.68 12.21
CA ALA A 144 -6.57 25.83 11.32
C ALA A 144 -7.53 26.95 11.74
N ILE A 145 -8.77 26.61 12.12
CA ILE A 145 -9.80 27.57 12.53
C ILE A 145 -9.47 28.22 13.87
N PHE A 146 -9.11 27.44 14.90
CA PHE A 146 -8.92 27.98 16.24
C PHE A 146 -7.46 28.39 16.49
N GLY A 147 -6.51 27.51 16.17
CA GLY A 147 -5.08 27.76 16.36
C GLY A 147 -4.48 28.64 15.28
N GLY A 148 -4.64 28.28 14.00
CA GLY A 148 -4.10 29.03 12.86
C GLY A 148 -4.64 30.46 12.78
N PHE A 149 -5.95 30.64 12.99
CA PHE A 149 -6.56 31.97 13.03
C PHE A 149 -6.08 32.80 14.24
N SER A 150 -5.92 32.18 15.42
CA SER A 150 -5.38 32.83 16.61
C SER A 150 -3.94 33.32 16.40
N LEU A 151 -3.11 32.51 15.71
CA LEU A 151 -1.76 32.89 15.30
C LEU A 151 -1.77 34.04 14.29
N LEU A 152 -2.64 33.97 13.27
CA LEU A 152 -2.78 35.03 12.27
C LEU A 152 -3.23 36.35 12.91
N LEU A 153 -4.25 36.32 13.76
CA LEU A 153 -4.76 37.51 14.44
C LEU A 153 -3.71 38.14 15.37
N SER A 154 -2.95 37.33 16.10
CA SER A 154 -1.83 37.80 16.93
C SER A 154 -0.76 38.49 16.07
N ALA A 155 -0.37 37.87 14.94
CA ALA A 155 0.60 38.46 14.02
C ALA A 155 0.12 39.79 13.40
N MET A 156 -1.19 39.97 13.17
CA MET A 156 -1.75 41.21 12.62
C MET A 156 -1.94 42.31 13.67
N THR A 157 -2.28 41.95 14.91
CA THR A 157 -2.64 42.92 15.96
C THR A 157 -1.45 43.32 16.83
N ASN A 158 -0.47 42.43 16.99
CA ASN A 158 0.70 42.67 17.81
C ASN A 158 1.99 42.14 17.14
N PRO A 159 2.39 42.66 15.96
CA PRO A 159 3.53 42.15 15.20
C PRO A 159 4.89 42.22 15.92
N SER A 160 5.01 43.09 16.93
CA SER A 160 6.23 43.29 17.73
C SER A 160 6.26 42.49 19.03
N SER A 161 5.13 41.92 19.46
CA SER A 161 5.10 41.01 20.60
C SER A 161 4.82 39.60 20.11
N MET A 162 5.70 38.66 20.45
CA MET A 162 5.49 37.23 20.20
C MET A 162 4.39 36.69 21.16
N ALA A 163 3.39 37.50 21.48
CA ALA A 163 2.33 37.21 22.42
C ALA A 163 1.24 36.42 21.70
N PHE A 164 1.35 35.10 21.80
CA PHE A 164 0.30 34.18 21.39
C PHE A 164 -0.98 34.50 22.17
N SER A 165 -2.10 34.71 21.49
CA SER A 165 -3.39 34.73 22.17
C SER A 165 -3.63 33.31 22.71
N THR A 166 -3.50 33.15 24.03
CA THR A 166 -3.47 31.85 24.71
C THR A 166 -4.75 31.04 24.50
N ASP A 167 -5.86 31.73 24.25
CA ASP A 167 -7.19 31.14 24.35
C ASP A 167 -7.54 30.36 23.08
N GLY A 168 -7.31 30.94 21.89
CA GLY A 168 -7.59 30.28 20.61
C GLY A 168 -6.59 29.17 20.26
N LEU A 169 -5.30 29.41 20.50
CA LEU A 169 -4.24 28.42 20.29
C LEU A 169 -4.41 27.20 21.18
N GLY A 170 -4.72 27.41 22.47
CA GLY A 170 -4.97 26.32 23.42
C GLY A 170 -6.15 25.44 23.01
N ILE A 171 -7.27 26.06 22.61
CA ILE A 171 -8.45 25.33 22.10
C ILE A 171 -8.11 24.55 20.82
N GLY A 172 -7.41 25.18 19.88
CA GLY A 172 -7.01 24.54 18.62
C GLY A 172 -6.14 23.30 18.85
N ILE A 173 -5.13 23.40 19.74
CA ILE A 173 -4.26 22.27 20.10
C ILE A 173 -5.06 21.16 20.80
N ALA A 174 -5.92 21.51 21.76
CA ALA A 174 -6.72 20.53 22.50
C ALA A 174 -7.65 19.73 21.58
N LEU A 175 -8.36 20.41 20.67
CA LEU A 175 -9.23 19.76 19.68
C LEU A 175 -8.42 18.92 18.69
N PHE A 176 -7.28 19.43 18.21
CA PHE A 176 -6.39 18.68 17.33
C PHE A 176 -5.96 17.35 17.96
N ILE A 177 -5.45 17.40 19.20
CA ILE A 177 -5.04 16.20 19.94
C ILE A 177 -6.21 15.23 20.11
N LEU A 178 -7.40 15.72 20.47
CA LEU A 178 -8.57 14.88 20.66
C LEU A 178 -8.96 14.14 19.37
N PHE A 179 -9.01 14.85 18.24
CA PHE A 179 -9.31 14.25 16.94
C PHE A 179 -8.23 13.26 16.50
N GLU A 180 -6.96 13.59 16.70
CA GLU A 180 -5.84 12.70 16.39
C GLU A 180 -5.90 11.41 17.22
N ILE A 181 -6.21 11.47 18.52
CA ILE A 181 -6.40 10.26 19.34
C ILE A 181 -7.49 9.35 18.75
N VAL A 182 -8.61 9.93 18.32
CA VAL A 182 -9.70 9.17 17.70
C VAL A 182 -9.27 8.62 16.32
N ALA A 183 -8.55 9.41 15.53
CA ALA A 183 -8.00 8.99 14.24
C ALA A 183 -7.06 7.79 14.40
N PHE A 184 -6.16 7.86 15.40
CA PHE A 184 -5.23 6.79 15.76
C PHE A 184 -5.97 5.53 16.22
N TYR A 185 -7.00 5.65 17.05
CA TYR A 185 -7.82 4.51 17.48
C TYR A 185 -8.39 3.73 16.28
N PHE A 186 -8.97 4.44 15.30
CA PHE A 186 -9.51 3.79 14.11
C PHE A 186 -8.43 3.25 13.18
N TRP A 187 -7.26 3.90 13.09
CA TRP A 187 -6.12 3.39 12.35
C TRP A 187 -5.60 2.07 12.92
N ILE A 188 -5.48 1.96 14.25
CA ILE A 188 -5.11 0.72 14.93
C ILE A 188 -6.17 -0.36 14.70
N CYS A 189 -7.47 -0.02 14.77
CA CYS A 189 -8.54 -0.96 14.46
C CYS A 189 -8.47 -1.47 13.01
N TYR A 190 -8.09 -0.61 12.07
CA TYR A 190 -7.83 -0.99 10.69
C TYR A 190 -6.63 -1.95 10.59
N LYS A 191 -5.47 -1.63 11.17
CA LYS A 191 -4.28 -2.49 11.13
C LYS A 191 -4.52 -3.84 11.82
N ARG A 192 -5.29 -3.87 12.90
CA ARG A 192 -5.75 -5.11 13.56
C ARG A 192 -6.57 -5.99 12.62
N GLU A 193 -7.48 -5.39 11.87
CA GLU A 193 -8.30 -6.12 10.91
C GLU A 193 -7.49 -6.62 9.72
N VAL A 194 -6.53 -5.83 9.21
CA VAL A 194 -5.56 -6.30 8.20
C VAL A 194 -4.76 -7.49 8.74
N ALA A 195 -4.24 -7.41 9.97
CA ALA A 195 -3.49 -8.50 10.59
C ALA A 195 -4.31 -9.80 10.69
N TYR A 196 -5.59 -9.70 11.06
CA TYR A 196 -6.50 -10.83 11.12
C TYR A 196 -6.79 -11.44 9.73
N ILE A 197 -7.15 -10.59 8.76
CA ILE A 197 -7.52 -11.04 7.41
C ILE A 197 -6.35 -11.66 6.67
N THR A 198 -5.15 -11.09 6.84
CA THR A 198 -3.93 -11.59 6.18
C THR A 198 -3.25 -12.71 6.97
N ASN A 199 -3.75 -13.04 8.17
CA ASN A 199 -3.12 -13.95 9.13
C ASN A 199 -1.67 -13.57 9.48
N GLN A 200 -1.37 -12.26 9.51
CA GLN A 200 -0.04 -11.72 9.77
C GLN A 200 -0.04 -10.74 10.95
N LYS A 201 0.40 -11.21 12.13
CA LYS A 201 0.54 -10.38 13.34
C LYS A 201 1.48 -9.18 13.18
N PHE A 202 2.46 -9.30 12.28
CA PHE A 202 3.46 -8.26 12.07
C PHE A 202 2.87 -6.91 11.63
N PHE A 203 1.69 -6.89 11.00
CA PHE A 203 0.99 -5.63 10.71
C PHE A 203 0.59 -4.86 11.96
N LEU A 204 0.16 -5.56 13.01
CA LEU A 204 -0.25 -4.95 14.27
C LEU A 204 0.97 -4.54 15.11
N TRP A 205 1.99 -5.40 15.18
CA TRP A 205 3.26 -5.07 15.84
C TRP A 205 3.98 -3.88 15.19
N ALA A 206 4.01 -3.81 13.87
CA ALA A 206 4.53 -2.64 13.15
C ALA A 206 3.74 -1.37 13.52
N ALA A 207 2.41 -1.47 13.67
CA ALA A 207 1.60 -0.33 14.06
C ALA A 207 1.93 0.16 15.49
N TYR A 208 2.07 -0.76 16.46
CA TYR A 208 2.47 -0.40 17.83
C TYR A 208 3.88 0.21 17.90
N LEU A 209 4.84 -0.35 17.17
CA LEU A 209 6.19 0.21 17.10
C LEU A 209 6.21 1.58 16.44
N ARG A 210 5.35 1.83 15.45
CA ARG A 210 5.22 3.16 14.84
C ARG A 210 4.66 4.18 15.83
N VAL A 211 3.67 3.81 16.64
CA VAL A 211 3.15 4.67 17.73
C VAL A 211 4.24 4.95 18.76
N LEU A 212 4.93 3.92 19.24
CA LEU A 212 6.05 4.08 20.18
C LEU A 212 7.15 4.96 19.59
N GLY A 213 7.44 4.78 18.30
CA GLY A 213 8.38 5.58 17.53
C GLY A 213 8.01 7.05 17.49
N PHE A 214 6.75 7.40 17.23
CA PHE A 214 6.29 8.79 17.25
C PHE A 214 6.43 9.42 18.64
N ILE A 215 6.02 8.71 19.70
CA ILE A 215 6.09 9.22 21.08
C ILE A 215 7.55 9.46 21.50
N THR A 216 8.45 8.56 21.11
CA THR A 216 9.87 8.61 21.50
C THR A 216 10.77 9.32 20.48
N ALA A 217 10.22 9.84 19.38
CA ALA A 217 10.98 10.57 18.35
C ALA A 217 11.62 11.85 18.90
N ILE A 218 11.02 12.44 19.95
CA ILE A 218 11.49 13.68 20.57
C ILE A 218 12.90 13.54 21.19
N ILE A 219 13.28 12.32 21.58
CA ILE A 219 14.61 11.97 22.12
C ILE A 219 15.45 11.18 21.12
N TRP A 220 15.11 11.25 19.83
CA TRP A 220 15.76 10.58 18.70
C TRP A 220 15.72 9.04 18.69
N ILE A 221 15.48 8.37 19.82
CA ILE A 221 15.37 6.91 19.87
C ILE A 221 14.16 6.38 19.07
N GLY A 222 13.12 7.21 18.92
CA GLY A 222 11.92 6.89 18.16
C GLY A 222 12.19 6.55 16.69
N TRP A 223 13.23 7.11 16.09
CA TRP A 223 13.62 6.78 14.71
C TRP A 223 14.01 5.31 14.55
N ILE A 224 14.63 4.71 15.57
CA ILE A 224 14.98 3.28 15.56
C ILE A 224 13.70 2.44 15.55
N PHE A 225 12.73 2.76 16.41
CA PHE A 225 11.44 2.06 16.42
C PHE A 225 10.68 2.21 15.10
N MET A 226 10.74 3.37 14.45
CA MET A 226 10.11 3.58 13.14
C MET A 226 10.77 2.74 12.03
N ILE A 227 12.10 2.58 12.05
CA ILE A 227 12.81 1.70 11.11
C ILE A 227 12.43 0.24 11.36
N ILE A 228 12.40 -0.21 12.63
CA ILE A 228 11.99 -1.57 12.97
C ILE A 228 10.53 -1.82 12.53
N ALA A 229 9.64 -0.86 12.75
CA ALA A 229 8.25 -0.92 12.30
C ALA A 229 8.15 -1.09 10.77
N LEU A 230 8.94 -0.33 10.02
CA LEU A 230 9.01 -0.42 8.56
C LEU A 230 9.43 -1.82 8.10
N VAL A 231 10.51 -2.36 8.70
CA VAL A 231 11.01 -3.71 8.38
C VAL A 231 9.94 -4.77 8.69
N MET A 232 9.24 -4.65 9.83
CA MET A 232 8.15 -5.55 10.19
C MET A 232 6.98 -5.48 9.19
N GLU A 233 6.60 -4.29 8.74
CA GLU A 233 5.54 -4.11 7.77
C GLU A 233 5.90 -4.73 6.41
N ILE A 234 7.12 -4.53 5.94
CA ILE A 234 7.63 -5.20 4.72
C ILE A 234 7.60 -6.72 4.88
N PHE A 235 8.07 -7.23 6.02
CA PHE A 235 8.07 -8.66 6.30
C PHE A 235 6.65 -9.25 6.36
N ALA A 236 5.68 -8.50 6.91
CA ALA A 236 4.27 -8.87 6.93
C ALA A 236 3.72 -9.02 5.50
N TRP A 237 4.02 -8.08 4.60
CA TRP A 237 3.63 -8.17 3.20
C TRP A 237 4.31 -9.32 2.46
N ILE A 238 5.56 -9.63 2.78
CA ILE A 238 6.26 -10.80 2.19
C ILE A 238 5.56 -12.10 2.59
N LYS A 239 5.25 -12.26 3.89
CA LYS A 239 4.63 -13.47 4.45
C LYS A 239 3.12 -13.60 4.21
N PHE A 240 2.44 -12.54 3.78
CA PHE A 240 1.04 -12.57 3.41
C PHE A 240 0.81 -13.57 2.25
N GLN A 241 0.13 -14.70 2.48
CA GLN A 241 -0.10 -15.73 1.45
C GLN A 241 -1.59 -16.07 1.27
N GLU A 242 -2.44 -15.66 2.21
CA GLU A 242 -3.84 -16.03 2.23
C GLU A 242 -4.71 -14.87 2.74
N ILE A 243 -5.96 -14.85 2.29
CA ILE A 243 -6.96 -13.87 2.72
C ILE A 243 -8.09 -14.63 3.42
N LYS A 244 -8.18 -14.48 4.73
CA LYS A 244 -9.26 -15.04 5.54
C LYS A 244 -10.55 -14.24 5.31
N LYS A 245 -11.64 -14.96 5.04
CA LYS A 245 -12.99 -14.37 4.98
C LYS A 245 -13.46 -14.01 6.38
N ARG A 246 -14.05 -12.83 6.51
CA ARG A 246 -14.56 -12.27 7.77
C ARG A 246 -16.01 -12.71 7.95
N LYS A 247 -16.32 -13.34 9.09
CA LYS A 247 -17.67 -13.72 9.51
C LYS A 247 -18.22 -12.70 10.52
N GLU A 248 -19.53 -12.68 10.70
CA GLU A 248 -20.16 -11.92 11.78
C GLU A 248 -19.85 -12.63 13.10
N GLY A 249 -19.34 -11.89 14.09
CA GLY A 249 -18.94 -12.43 15.40
C GLY A 249 -17.46 -12.82 15.55
N ASP A 250 -16.64 -12.71 14.50
CA ASP A 250 -15.20 -12.98 14.62
C ASP A 250 -14.54 -12.03 15.62
N ASN A 251 -13.84 -12.60 16.62
CA ASN A 251 -13.05 -11.83 17.56
C ASN A 251 -11.71 -11.42 16.93
N LEU A 252 -11.47 -10.11 16.84
CA LEU A 252 -10.25 -9.52 16.30
C LEU A 252 -9.18 -9.48 17.41
N PRO A 253 -8.11 -10.28 17.31
CA PRO A 253 -7.17 -10.39 18.41
C PRO A 253 -6.22 -9.17 18.47
N TRP A 254 -5.62 -8.89 19.63
CA TRP A 254 -4.77 -7.72 19.93
C TRP A 254 -3.26 -8.03 20.08
N PHE A 255 -2.81 -9.06 19.38
CA PHE A 255 -1.67 -9.95 19.62
C PHE A 255 -0.39 -9.55 18.91
#